data_AF-A0A7G8F7L5-F1
#
_entry.id   AF-A0A7G8F7L5-F1
#
_cell.length_a   1.000
_cell.length_b   1.000
_cell.length_c   1.000
_cell.angle_alpha   90.00
_cell.angle_beta   90.00
_cell.angle_gamma   90.00
#
_symmetry.space_group_name_H-M   'P 1'
#
loop_
_entity.id
_entity.type
_entity.pdbx_description
1 polymer ?
#
loop_
_entity_poly.entity_id
_entity_poly.type
_entity_poly.pdbx_seq_one_letter_code
_entity_poly.pdbx_strand_id
1 'polypeptide(L)'
;MLLLSLIGTSALAQNFQTIDRVDGWLIERKLDSEQNHVCRASVVGGGSWFSARVHLNRNDALVVPNGLTSPNEASVASAREALRLCRSSLLYF
;
A
#
# COMPACT_ATOMS: atom_id res chain seq x y z
N MET A 1 31.59 -34.34 -6.55
CA MET A 1 31.24 -33.04 -7.18
C MET A 1 30.04 -32.48 -6.44
N LEU A 2 30.21 -31.37 -5.73
CA LEU A 2 29.11 -30.66 -5.06
C LEU A 2 28.55 -29.66 -6.08
N LEU A 3 27.37 -29.91 -6.66
CA LEU A 3 26.65 -28.87 -7.40
C LEU A 3 26.04 -27.91 -6.39
N LEU A 4 26.67 -26.76 -6.16
CA LEU A 4 25.99 -25.61 -5.60
C LEU A 4 25.03 -25.09 -6.67
N SER A 5 23.76 -25.49 -6.59
CA SER A 5 22.69 -24.83 -7.30
C SER A 5 22.54 -23.41 -6.74
N LEU A 6 23.08 -22.42 -7.46
CA LEU A 6 22.69 -21.03 -7.31
C LEU A 6 21.23 -20.91 -7.76
N ILE A 7 20.31 -21.15 -6.83
CA ILE A 7 18.91 -20.78 -7.00
C ILE A 7 18.91 -19.25 -6.91
N GLY A 8 19.16 -18.59 -8.02
CA GLY A 8 18.91 -17.16 -8.14
C GLY A 8 17.44 -16.96 -7.83
N THR A 9 17.13 -16.39 -6.67
CA THR A 9 15.77 -15.96 -6.38
C THR A 9 15.47 -14.86 -7.38
N SER A 10 14.74 -15.22 -8.44
CA SER A 10 14.02 -14.23 -9.22
C SER A 10 13.21 -13.42 -8.20
N ALA A 11 13.61 -12.16 -7.96
CA ALA A 11 12.87 -11.22 -7.15
C ALA A 11 11.56 -10.90 -7.88
N LEU A 12 10.62 -11.84 -7.80
CA LEU A 12 9.29 -11.69 -8.33
C LEU A 12 8.67 -10.57 -7.50
N ALA A 13 8.52 -9.39 -8.13
CA ALA A 13 7.90 -8.24 -7.49
C ALA A 13 6.58 -8.70 -6.90
N GLN A 14 6.47 -8.67 -5.57
CA GLN A 14 5.29 -9.19 -4.91
C GLN A 14 4.10 -8.27 -5.23
N ASN A 15 2.96 -8.87 -5.54
CA ASN A 15 1.73 -8.11 -5.68
C ASN A 15 1.36 -7.50 -4.33
N PHE A 16 0.79 -6.29 -4.35
CA PHE A 16 0.22 -5.68 -3.16
C PHE A 16 -0.84 -6.60 -2.54
N GLN A 17 -0.66 -6.91 -1.26
CA GLN A 17 -1.59 -7.67 -0.45
C GLN A 17 -2.35 -6.72 0.45
N THR A 18 -3.64 -6.96 0.64
CA THR A 18 -4.41 -6.25 1.67
C THR A 18 -3.90 -6.66 3.05
N ILE A 19 -3.60 -5.68 3.89
CA ILE A 19 -3.19 -5.91 5.28
C ILE A 19 -4.18 -5.34 6.29
N ASP A 20 -4.97 -4.33 5.90
CA ASP A 20 -5.93 -3.72 6.80
C ASP A 20 -7.05 -2.97 6.07
N ARG A 21 -8.11 -2.63 6.83
CA ARG A 21 -9.14 -1.68 6.47
C ARG A 21 -9.43 -0.73 7.63
N VAL A 22 -9.24 0.57 7.42
CA VAL A 22 -9.51 1.62 8.42
C VAL A 22 -10.34 2.73 7.81
N ASP A 23 -11.45 3.10 8.44
CA ASP A 23 -12.32 4.23 8.02
C ASP A 23 -12.65 4.27 6.51
N GLY A 24 -12.89 3.10 5.90
CA GLY A 24 -13.20 2.95 4.47
C GLY A 24 -11.99 2.90 3.53
N TRP A 25 -10.77 3.01 4.07
CA TRP A 25 -9.51 2.86 3.34
C TRP A 25 -9.03 1.42 3.36
N LEU A 26 -8.59 0.96 2.19
CA LEU A 26 -7.81 -0.26 2.02
C LEU A 26 -6.34 0.06 2.20
N ILE A 27 -5.68 -0.63 3.13
CA ILE A 27 -4.23 -0.55 3.33
C ILE A 27 -3.61 -1.80 2.72
N GLU A 28 -2.63 -1.59 1.85
CA GLU A 28 -1.95 -2.67 1.14
C GLU A 28 -0.44 -2.57 1.28
N ARG A 29 0.23 -3.71 1.32
CA ARG A 29 1.68 -3.84 1.43
C ARG A 29 2.24 -4.81 0.40
N LYS A 30 3.44 -4.54 -0.08
CA LYS A 30 4.29 -5.51 -0.77
C LYS A 30 5.75 -5.37 -0.34
N LEU A 31 6.56 -6.36 -0.69
CA LEU A 31 8.01 -6.23 -0.75
C LEU A 31 8.43 -5.76 -2.15
N ASP A 32 9.35 -4.80 -2.21
CA ASP A 32 10.03 -4.46 -3.46
C ASP A 32 11.22 -5.42 -3.74
N SER A 33 11.98 -5.14 -4.80
CA SER A 33 13.13 -5.96 -5.19
C SER A 33 14.27 -5.98 -4.17
N GLU A 34 14.32 -4.99 -3.28
CA GLU A 34 15.31 -4.85 -2.22
C GLU A 34 14.78 -5.35 -0.88
N GLN A 35 13.60 -5.99 -0.87
CA GLN A 35 12.89 -6.46 0.32
C GLN A 35 12.43 -5.32 1.25
N ASN A 36 12.31 -4.09 0.75
CA ASN A 36 11.72 -3.01 1.53
C ASN A 36 10.19 -3.11 1.55
N HIS A 37 9.59 -2.72 2.67
CA HIS A 37 8.15 -2.60 2.79
C HIS A 37 7.63 -1.40 2.00
N VAL A 38 6.80 -1.65 0.98
CA VAL A 38 6.08 -0.61 0.25
C VAL A 38 4.62 -0.67 0.61
N CYS A 39 4.12 0.40 1.22
CA CYS A 39 2.73 0.54 1.68
C CYS A 39 1.96 1.55 0.84
N ARG A 40 0.69 1.29 0.58
CA ARG A 40 -0.24 2.22 -0.07
C ARG A 40 -1.62 2.18 0.57
N ALA A 41 -2.35 3.28 0.46
CA ALA A 41 -3.71 3.41 0.97
C ALA A 41 -4.62 3.96 -0.13
N SER A 42 -5.80 3.34 -0.30
CA SER A 42 -6.84 3.84 -1.22
C SER A 42 -8.23 3.61 -0.65
N VAL A 43 -9.17 4.50 -0.92
CA VAL A 43 -10.58 4.30 -0.57
C VAL A 43 -11.16 3.16 -1.39
N VAL A 44 -11.96 2.30 -0.75
CA VAL A 44 -12.66 1.22 -1.46
C VAL A 44 -13.77 1.83 -2.31
N GLY A 45 -13.74 1.60 -3.62
CA GLY A 45 -14.68 2.17 -4.59
C GLY A 45 -14.08 3.29 -5.43
N GLY A 46 -14.76 3.68 -6.51
CA GLY A 46 -14.30 4.71 -7.45
C GLY A 46 -13.52 4.21 -8.69
N GLY A 47 -13.01 2.97 -8.65
CA GLY A 47 -12.37 2.33 -9.81
C GLY A 47 -11.79 0.96 -9.50
N SER A 48 -11.51 0.15 -10.54
CA SER A 48 -10.87 -1.16 -10.40
C SER A 48 -9.35 -1.06 -10.16
N TRP A 49 -8.73 0.03 -10.60
CA TRP A 49 -7.29 0.29 -10.51
C TRP A 49 -6.95 1.28 -9.39
N PHE A 50 -5.77 1.16 -8.78
CA PHE A 50 -5.33 2.02 -7.68
C PHE A 50 -5.36 3.53 -8.04
N SER A 51 -4.81 3.90 -9.20
CA SER A 51 -4.78 5.31 -9.65
C SER A 51 -6.16 5.88 -10.00
N ALA A 52 -7.16 5.01 -10.19
CA ALA A 52 -8.56 5.40 -10.40
C ALA A 52 -9.34 5.58 -9.09
N ARG A 53 -8.70 5.37 -7.93
CA ARG A 53 -9.32 5.55 -6.61
C ARG A 53 -8.78 6.80 -5.93
N VAL A 54 -9.53 7.31 -4.96
CA VAL A 54 -8.98 8.25 -3.97
C VAL A 54 -7.86 7.53 -3.21
N HIS A 55 -6.67 8.13 -3.15
CA HIS A 55 -5.50 7.49 -2.56
C HIS A 55 -4.53 8.50 -1.94
N LEU A 56 -3.59 7.99 -1.14
CA LEU A 56 -2.44 8.75 -0.67
C LEU A 56 -1.25 8.48 -1.59
N ASN A 57 -0.60 9.54 -2.06
CA ASN A 57 0.62 9.41 -2.86
C ASN A 57 1.85 9.14 -1.97
N ARG A 58 3.04 9.08 -2.56
CA ARG A 58 4.29 8.78 -1.84
C ARG A 58 4.66 9.80 -0.76
N ASN A 59 4.11 11.01 -0.83
CA ASN A 59 4.32 12.08 0.14
C ASN A 59 3.14 12.20 1.12
N ASP A 60 2.27 11.17 1.19
CA ASP A 60 1.07 11.15 2.01
C ASP A 60 0.07 12.29 1.72
N ALA A 61 0.17 12.87 0.53
CA ALA A 61 -0.79 13.85 0.04
C ALA A 61 -2.01 13.14 -0.55
N LEU A 62 -3.19 13.68 -0.23
CA LEU A 62 -4.46 13.19 -0.74
C LEU A 62 -4.59 13.47 -2.23
N VAL A 63 -4.83 12.41 -3.00
CA VAL A 63 -5.14 12.49 -4.43
C VAL A 63 -6.59 12.04 -4.62
N VAL A 64 -7.40 12.94 -5.17
CA VAL A 64 -8.81 12.69 -5.50
C VAL A 64 -8.96 12.75 -7.02
N PRO A 65 -9.14 11.61 -7.70
CA PRO A 65 -9.45 11.59 -9.12
C PRO A 65 -10.72 12.38 -9.46
N ASN A 66 -10.78 12.91 -10.69
CA ASN A 66 -11.94 13.65 -11.19
C ASN A 66 -13.23 12.83 -11.05
N GLY A 67 -14.29 13.48 -10.56
CA GLY A 67 -15.60 12.84 -10.38
C GLY A 67 -15.75 12.01 -9.10
N LEU A 68 -14.73 11.92 -8.26
CA LEU A 68 -14.81 11.31 -6.93
C LEU A 68 -14.89 12.37 -5.84
N THR A 69 -15.49 11.99 -4.72
CA THR A 69 -15.65 12.87 -3.55
C THR A 69 -14.44 12.75 -2.63
N SER A 70 -13.94 13.88 -2.15
CA SER A 70 -12.92 13.91 -1.11
C SER A 70 -13.46 13.32 0.20
N PRO A 71 -12.73 12.39 0.86
CA PRO A 71 -13.02 11.96 2.21
C PRO A 71 -12.88 13.12 3.21
N ASN A 72 -13.49 12.97 4.38
CA ASN A 72 -13.31 13.91 5.47
C ASN A 72 -11.89 13.84 6.05
N GLU A 73 -11.44 14.93 6.69
CA GLU A 73 -10.07 15.06 7.18
C GLU A 73 -9.70 13.99 8.22
N ALA A 74 -10.61 13.62 9.11
CA ALA A 74 -10.37 12.60 10.13
C ALA A 74 -10.07 11.23 9.50
N SER A 75 -10.86 10.82 8.50
CA SER A 75 -10.64 9.59 7.73
C SER A 75 -9.29 9.62 6.99
N VAL A 76 -8.90 10.77 6.43
CA VAL A 76 -7.58 10.95 5.80
C VAL A 76 -6.45 10.81 6.83
N ALA A 77 -6.63 11.37 8.04
CA ALA A 77 -5.66 11.26 9.11
C ALA A 77 -5.46 9.80 9.57
N SER A 78 -6.55 9.03 9.72
CA SER A 78 -6.49 7.60 10.01
C SER A 78 -5.71 6.82 8.95
N ALA A 79 -5.94 7.11 7.67
CA ALA A 79 -5.22 6.47 6.57
C ALA A 79 -3.71 6.79 6.58
N ARG A 80 -3.34 8.04 6.90
CA ARG A 80 -1.92 8.43 7.05
C ARG A 80 -1.26 7.70 8.21
N GLU A 81 -1.95 7.58 9.33
CA GLU A 81 -1.44 6.87 10.50
C GLU A 81 -1.25 5.38 10.20
N ALA A 82 -2.21 4.75 9.54
CA ALA A 82 -2.07 3.36 9.10
C ALA A 82 -0.89 3.15 8.15
N LEU A 83 -0.62 4.09 7.23
CA LEU A 83 0.58 4.04 6.38
C LEU A 83 1.87 4.19 7.19
N ARG A 84 1.90 5.10 8.17
CA ARG A 84 3.05 5.26 9.08
C ARG A 84 3.35 3.94 9.80
N LEU A 85 2.32 3.29 10.33
CA LEU A 85 2.40 2.02 11.06
C LEU A 85 2.80 0.84 10.15
N CYS A 86 2.28 0.81 8.91
CA CYS A 86 2.66 -0.16 7.89
C CYS A 86 4.15 -0.08 7.54
N ARG A 87 4.65 1.14 7.34
CA ARG A 87 6.06 1.39 6.98
C ARG A 87 7.01 1.12 8.14
N SER A 88 6.58 1.38 9.38
CA SER A 88 7.38 1.11 10.57
C SER A 88 7.34 -0.35 11.02
N SER A 89 6.52 -1.20 10.40
CA SER A 89 6.29 -2.60 10.78
C SER A 89 5.83 -2.77 12.24
N LEU A 90 5.26 -1.72 12.85
CA LEU A 90 4.96 -1.72 14.28
C LEU A 90 3.68 -2.49 14.62
N LEU A 91 2.78 -2.65 13.64
CA LEU A 91 1.50 -3.36 13.82
C LEU A 91 1.19 -4.37 12.71
N TYR A 92 2.01 -4.40 11.67
CA TYR A 92 1.85 -5.32 10.55
C TYR A 92 3.14 -6.11 10.45
N PHE A 93 3.16 -7.30 11.06
CA PHE A 93 4.24 -8.27 11.01
C PHE A 93 4.11 -9.21 9.81
#